data_AF-A0A1E4Q2C8-F1
#
_entry.id   AF-A0A1E4Q2C8-F1
#
_cell.length_a   1.000
_cell.length_b   1.000
_cell.length_c   1.000
_cell.angle_alpha   90.00
_cell.angle_beta   90.00
_cell.angle_gamma   90.00
#
_symmetry.space_group_name_H-M   'P 1'
#
loop_
_entity.id
_entity.type
_entity.pdbx_description
1 polymer ?
#
loop_
_entity_poly.entity_id
_entity_poly.type
_entity_poly.pdbx_seq_one_letter_code
_entity_poly.pdbx_strand_id
1 'polypeptide(L)'
;MLKAAVGDSDNTAADALLPLVGGPAGLTNWLREQGIQGMRVDRGEGGISHDVMGLDAHNQPPPGETDAQADARIRRGFLAYMRGPRDTSTPDAAAIFLRKLWRGELLSASSTRLLLDTMTHTPPLRIESGLPKGVQLRRSTTSASLAGRMGGRWWWRGF
;
A
#
# COMPACT_ATOMS: atom_id res chain seq x y z
N MET A 1 0.30 17.16 0.66
CA MET A 1 -0.43 15.87 0.62
C MET A 1 0.36 14.80 -0.11
N LEU A 2 0.65 14.92 -1.42
CA LEU A 2 1.42 13.89 -2.16
C LEU A 2 2.78 13.55 -1.52
N LYS A 3 3.56 14.57 -1.11
CA LYS A 3 4.84 14.37 -0.42
C LYS A 3 4.70 13.61 0.91
N ALA A 4 3.67 13.92 1.70
CA ALA A 4 3.40 13.23 2.96
C ALA A 4 2.93 11.78 2.72
N ALA A 5 2.03 11.56 1.77
CA ALA A 5 1.54 10.22 1.43
C ALA A 5 2.66 9.31 0.87
N VAL A 6 3.55 9.83 0.01
CA VAL A 6 4.58 9.03 -0.66
C VAL A 6 5.90 8.99 0.13
N GLY A 7 6.33 10.14 0.66
CA GLY A 7 7.60 10.29 1.38
C GLY A 7 7.53 9.78 2.81
N ASP A 8 6.46 10.13 3.53
CA ASP A 8 6.28 9.83 4.95
C ASP A 8 5.31 8.67 5.21
N SER A 9 4.70 8.11 4.16
CA SER A 9 3.64 7.09 4.26
C SER A 9 2.45 7.54 5.13
N ASP A 10 2.09 8.83 5.08
CA ASP A 10 0.96 9.37 5.84
C ASP A 10 -0.39 8.83 5.30
N ASN A 11 -1.02 7.97 6.09
CA ASN A 11 -2.28 7.32 5.76
C ASN A 11 -3.46 8.31 5.62
N THR A 12 -3.45 9.41 6.38
CA THR A 12 -4.49 10.45 6.27
C THR A 12 -4.35 11.20 4.95
N ALA A 13 -3.11 11.52 4.57
CA ALA A 13 -2.82 12.13 3.28
C ALA A 13 -3.17 11.20 2.11
N ALA A 14 -2.92 9.89 2.24
CA ALA A 14 -3.30 8.90 1.23
C ALA A 14 -4.82 8.82 1.06
N ASP A 15 -5.57 8.71 2.17
CA ASP A 15 -7.04 8.67 2.14
C ASP A 15 -7.66 9.94 1.56
N ALA A 16 -7.09 11.10 1.87
CA ALA A 16 -7.59 12.36 1.34
C ALA A 16 -7.29 12.57 -0.15
N LEU A 17 -6.33 11.85 -0.73
CA LEU A 17 -6.04 11.87 -2.17
C LEU A 17 -6.96 10.93 -2.97
N LEU A 18 -7.46 9.84 -2.38
CA LEU A 18 -8.27 8.85 -3.08
C LEU A 18 -9.54 9.45 -3.75
N PRO A 19 -10.35 10.31 -3.10
CA PRO A 19 -11.52 10.91 -3.74
C PRO A 19 -11.19 11.71 -5.00
N LEU A 20 -9.99 12.31 -5.07
CA LEU A 20 -9.56 13.12 -6.22
C LEU A 20 -9.31 12.29 -7.48
N VAL A 21 -9.16 10.97 -7.34
CA VAL A 21 -8.96 10.02 -8.46
C VAL A 21 -10.16 9.07 -8.64
N GLY A 22 -11.33 9.45 -8.12
CA GLY A 22 -12.54 8.62 -8.19
C GLY A 22 -12.60 7.50 -7.16
N GLY A 23 -11.86 7.63 -6.06
CA GLY A 23 -11.77 6.64 -4.99
C GLY A 23 -11.00 5.38 -5.39
N PRO A 24 -11.03 4.33 -4.55
CA PRO A 24 -10.37 3.05 -4.83
C PRO A 24 -10.78 2.43 -6.18
N ALA A 25 -12.07 2.47 -6.49
CA ALA A 25 -12.59 1.95 -7.75
C ALA A 25 -12.07 2.75 -8.96
N GLY A 26 -12.06 4.08 -8.87
CA GLY A 26 -11.49 4.95 -9.90
C GLY A 26 -10.02 4.67 -10.16
N LEU A 27 -9.22 4.54 -9.09
CA LEU A 27 -7.80 4.19 -9.19
C LEU A 27 -7.57 2.81 -9.81
N THR A 28 -8.37 1.80 -9.42
CA THR A 28 -8.30 0.46 -10.02
C THR A 28 -8.68 0.47 -11.50
N ASN A 29 -9.70 1.23 -11.88
CA ASN A 29 -10.09 1.36 -13.28
C ASN A 29 -9.01 2.06 -14.09
N TRP A 30 -8.44 3.15 -13.56
CA TRP A 30 -7.31 3.83 -14.19
C TRP A 30 -6.12 2.87 -14.40
N LEU A 31 -5.74 2.06 -13.41
CA LEU A 31 -4.67 1.05 -13.57
C LEU A 31 -4.96 0.08 -14.73
N ARG A 32 -6.22 -0.37 -14.86
CA ARG A 32 -6.64 -1.25 -15.96
C ARG A 32 -6.57 -0.55 -17.32
N GLU A 33 -6.98 0.71 -17.40
CA GLU A 33 -6.87 1.52 -18.62
C GLU A 33 -5.41 1.71 -19.05
N GLN A 34 -4.48 1.78 -18.09
CA GLN A 34 -3.03 1.80 -18.37
C GLN A 34 -2.45 0.42 -18.73
N GLY A 35 -3.29 -0.61 -18.84
CA GLY A 35 -2.88 -1.98 -19.16
C GLY A 35 -2.23 -2.74 -17.99
N ILE A 36 -2.40 -2.26 -16.75
CA ILE A 36 -1.86 -2.89 -15.55
C ILE A 36 -2.92 -3.82 -14.96
N GLN A 37 -2.92 -5.06 -15.43
CA GLN A 37 -3.80 -6.11 -14.94
C GLN A 37 -3.19 -6.82 -13.72
N GLY A 38 -4.02 -7.16 -12.73
CA GLY A 38 -3.57 -7.87 -11.54
C GLY A 38 -3.06 -6.98 -10.40
N MET A 39 -3.32 -5.67 -10.46
CA MET A 39 -3.17 -4.71 -9.37
C MET A 39 -4.51 -4.04 -9.11
N ARG A 40 -4.91 -3.92 -7.83
CA ARG A 40 -6.18 -3.29 -7.43
C ARG A 40 -6.06 -2.60 -6.09
N VAL A 41 -6.85 -1.54 -5.95
CA VAL A 41 -7.10 -0.80 -4.71
C VAL A 41 -8.61 -0.82 -4.50
N ASP A 42 -9.05 -1.38 -3.38
CA ASP A 42 -10.46 -1.60 -3.07
C ASP A 42 -10.93 -0.70 -1.94
N ARG A 43 -10.00 -0.27 -1.08
CA ARG A 43 -10.29 0.53 0.11
C ARG A 43 -9.18 1.56 0.35
N GLY A 44 -9.52 2.60 1.10
CA GLY A 44 -8.54 3.46 1.76
C GLY A 44 -8.01 2.85 3.06
N GLU A 45 -7.03 3.50 3.66
CA GLU A 45 -6.38 3.12 4.92
C GLU A 45 -7.38 3.01 6.08
N GLY A 46 -8.36 3.92 6.17
CA GLY A 46 -9.44 3.82 7.15
C GLY A 46 -10.26 2.53 7.01
N GLY A 47 -10.56 2.12 5.77
CA GLY A 47 -11.29 0.88 5.50
C GLY A 47 -10.45 -0.38 5.74
N ILE A 48 -9.14 -0.32 5.49
CA ILE A 48 -8.21 -1.40 5.84
C ILE A 48 -8.14 -1.54 7.36
N SER A 49 -8.00 -0.43 8.08
CA SER A 49 -7.97 -0.40 9.55
C SER A 49 -9.25 -0.97 10.15
N HIS A 50 -10.42 -0.53 9.67
CA HIS A 50 -11.72 -1.06 10.08
C HIS A 50 -11.77 -2.59 9.96
N ASP A 51 -11.36 -3.15 8.82
CA ASP A 51 -11.44 -4.58 8.56
C ASP A 51 -10.39 -5.39 9.35
N VAL A 52 -9.19 -4.85 9.53
CA VAL A 52 -8.13 -5.49 10.33
C VAL A 52 -8.51 -5.50 11.81
N MET A 53 -9.05 -4.38 12.30
CA MET A 53 -9.55 -4.27 13.66
C MET A 53 -10.86 -5.02 13.85
N GLY A 54 -11.61 -5.34 12.79
CA GLY A 54 -12.91 -6.02 12.89
C GLY A 54 -13.95 -5.18 13.62
N LEU A 55 -14.00 -3.88 13.31
CA LEU A 55 -14.95 -2.93 13.90
C LEU A 55 -16.35 -3.10 13.30
N ASP A 56 -17.33 -2.48 13.95
CA ASP A 56 -18.70 -2.40 13.47
C ASP A 56 -18.92 -1.24 12.47
N ALA A 57 -20.16 -1.11 11.98
CA ALA A 57 -20.54 -0.07 11.02
C ALA A 57 -20.33 1.38 11.51
N HIS A 58 -20.10 1.58 12.81
CA HIS A 58 -19.81 2.89 13.41
C HIS A 58 -18.31 3.07 13.72
N ASN A 59 -17.45 2.18 13.20
CA ASN A 59 -16.02 2.12 13.51
C ASN A 59 -15.73 1.91 15.01
N GLN A 60 -16.58 1.14 15.70
CA GLN A 60 -16.40 0.83 17.11
C GLN A 60 -16.10 -0.65 17.33
N PRO A 61 -15.26 -0.99 18.34
CA PRO A 61 -15.14 -2.37 18.78
C PRO A 61 -16.44 -2.81 19.47
N PRO A 62 -16.76 -4.11 19.50
CA PRO A 62 -17.91 -4.62 20.22
C PRO A 62 -17.86 -4.21 21.71
N PRO A 63 -18.98 -3.74 22.29
CA PRO A 63 -19.00 -3.27 23.67
C PRO A 63 -18.78 -4.43 24.65
N GLY A 64 -18.04 -4.16 25.72
CA GLY A 64 -17.82 -5.13 26.82
C GLY A 64 -16.84 -6.26 26.51
N GLU A 65 -16.04 -6.16 25.44
CA GLU A 65 -14.97 -7.12 25.19
C GLU A 65 -13.87 -7.05 26.26
N THR A 66 -13.40 -8.23 26.67
CA THR A 66 -12.13 -8.39 27.40
C THR A 66 -10.94 -8.24 26.44
N ASP A 67 -9.76 -7.98 27.00
CA ASP A 67 -8.51 -7.88 26.22
C ASP A 67 -8.27 -9.12 25.34
N ALA A 68 -8.53 -10.33 25.88
CA ALA A 68 -8.37 -11.57 25.15
C ALA A 68 -9.34 -11.70 23.96
N GLN A 69 -10.56 -11.19 24.09
CA GLN A 69 -11.55 -11.17 23.01
C GLN A 69 -11.17 -10.15 21.92
N ALA A 70 -10.72 -8.95 22.32
CA ALA A 70 -10.24 -7.92 21.41
C ALA A 70 -9.03 -8.43 20.59
N ASP A 71 -8.08 -9.07 21.28
CA ASP A 71 -6.94 -9.73 20.68
C ASP A 71 -7.33 -10.80 19.65
N ALA A 72 -8.31 -11.65 19.99
CA ALA A 72 -8.79 -12.69 19.09
C ALA A 72 -9.49 -12.09 17.86
N ARG A 73 -10.25 -11.01 18.04
CA ARG A 73 -10.91 -10.26 16.96
C ARG A 73 -9.89 -9.63 16.01
N ILE A 74 -8.91 -8.88 16.52
CA ILE A 74 -7.86 -8.25 15.70
C ILE A 74 -7.06 -9.33 14.96
N ARG A 75 -6.72 -10.44 15.63
CA ARG A 75 -6.05 -11.58 14.97
C ARG A 75 -6.87 -12.15 13.81
N ARG A 76 -8.18 -12.34 13.97
CA ARG A 76 -9.06 -12.80 12.88
C ARG A 76 -9.11 -11.81 11.73
N GLY A 77 -9.31 -10.51 12.02
CA GLY A 77 -9.36 -9.44 11.01
C GLY A 77 -8.05 -9.35 10.22
N PHE A 78 -6.92 -9.37 10.92
CA PHE A 78 -5.60 -9.40 10.28
C PHE A 78 -5.38 -10.63 9.38
N LEU A 79 -5.76 -11.83 9.85
CA LEU A 79 -5.64 -13.06 9.03
C LEU A 79 -6.55 -13.00 7.79
N ALA A 80 -7.75 -12.44 7.91
CA ALA A 80 -8.65 -12.23 6.79
C ALA A 80 -8.07 -11.23 5.78
N TYR A 81 -7.51 -10.11 6.26
CA TYR A 81 -6.80 -9.13 5.44
C TYR A 81 -5.62 -9.74 4.67
N MET A 82 -4.85 -10.62 5.31
CA MET A 82 -3.69 -11.27 4.70
C MET A 82 -4.07 -12.29 3.61
N ARG A 83 -5.22 -12.96 3.74
CA ARG A 83 -5.70 -13.99 2.79
C ARG A 83 -6.61 -13.42 1.70
N GLY A 84 -7.17 -12.23 1.93
CA GLY A 84 -8.14 -11.62 1.03
C GLY A 84 -7.53 -11.17 -0.30
N PRO A 85 -8.31 -11.19 -1.39
CA PRO A 85 -7.87 -10.75 -2.71
C PRO A 85 -7.97 -9.22 -2.90
N ARG A 86 -8.27 -8.47 -1.84
CA ARG A 86 -8.45 -7.01 -1.87
C ARG A 86 -7.13 -6.30 -1.56
N ASP A 87 -6.89 -5.18 -2.24
CA ASP A 87 -5.69 -4.35 -2.04
C ASP A 87 -4.39 -5.15 -2.26
N THR A 88 -4.34 -5.86 -3.39
CA THR A 88 -3.25 -6.75 -3.78
C THR A 88 -2.72 -6.46 -5.18
N SER A 89 -1.44 -6.78 -5.40
CA SER A 89 -0.81 -6.81 -6.71
C SER A 89 -0.14 -8.15 -6.95
N THR A 90 -0.18 -8.65 -8.18
CA THR A 90 0.74 -9.70 -8.64
C THR A 90 2.14 -9.12 -8.83
N PRO A 91 3.21 -9.95 -8.79
CA PRO A 91 4.57 -9.48 -9.08
C PRO A 91 4.71 -8.87 -10.49
N ASP A 92 4.09 -9.49 -11.50
CA ASP A 92 4.15 -9.00 -12.88
C ASP A 92 3.46 -7.64 -13.03
N ALA A 93 2.29 -7.46 -12.40
CA ALA A 93 1.59 -6.18 -12.42
C ALA A 93 2.42 -5.06 -11.77
N ALA A 94 3.08 -5.36 -10.66
CA ALA A 94 3.98 -4.42 -9.99
C ALA A 94 5.18 -4.06 -10.88
N ALA A 95 5.80 -5.05 -11.53
CA ALA A 95 6.90 -4.81 -12.46
C ALA A 95 6.47 -3.95 -13.66
N ILE A 96 5.30 -4.22 -14.24
CA ILE A 96 4.73 -3.44 -15.34
C ILE A 96 4.46 -1.99 -14.88
N PHE A 97 3.83 -1.80 -13.73
CA PHE A 97 3.57 -0.47 -13.16
C PHE A 97 4.88 0.32 -12.98
N LEU A 98 5.87 -0.27 -12.31
CA LEU A 98 7.16 0.39 -12.05
C LEU A 98 7.89 0.73 -13.35
N ARG A 99 7.87 -0.18 -14.35
CA ARG A 99 8.46 0.07 -15.67
C ARG A 99 7.78 1.24 -16.38
N LYS A 100 6.45 1.28 -16.39
CA LYS A 100 5.68 2.36 -17.03
C LYS A 100 5.88 3.70 -16.31
N LEU A 101 5.92 3.68 -14.98
CA LEU A 101 6.19 4.86 -14.16
C LEU A 101 7.57 5.43 -14.47
N TRP A 102 8.61 4.58 -14.50
CA TRP A 102 9.96 5.03 -14.84
C TRP A 102 10.00 5.57 -16.28
N ARG A 103 9.40 4.89 -17.27
CA ARG A 103 9.37 5.40 -18.64
C ARG A 103 8.52 6.67 -18.84
N GLY A 104 7.84 7.17 -17.81
CA GLY A 104 6.97 8.34 -17.91
C GLY A 104 5.72 8.10 -18.74
N GLU A 105 5.27 6.85 -18.83
CA GLU A 105 4.09 6.47 -19.61
C GLU A 105 2.77 6.71 -18.85
N LEU A 106 2.84 6.88 -17.52
CA LEU A 106 1.66 6.98 -16.65
C LEU A 106 1.23 8.42 -16.35
N LEU A 107 2.18 9.36 -16.35
CA LEU A 107 1.99 10.73 -15.90
C LEU A 107 2.75 11.69 -16.83
N SER A 108 2.44 12.98 -16.76
CA SER A 108 3.26 14.00 -17.44
C SER A 108 4.73 13.93 -16.99
N ALA A 109 5.65 14.46 -17.80
CA ALA A 109 7.07 14.45 -17.46
C ALA A 109 7.38 15.17 -16.14
N SER A 110 6.72 16.30 -15.87
CA SER A 110 6.89 17.05 -14.61
C SER A 110 6.33 16.29 -13.40
N SER A 111 5.15 15.68 -13.54
CA SER A 111 4.54 14.86 -12.47
C SER A 111 5.33 13.59 -12.21
N THR A 112 5.84 12.92 -13.25
CA THR A 112 6.71 11.74 -13.12
C THR A 112 7.97 12.11 -12.35
N ARG A 113 8.63 13.21 -12.71
CA ARG A 113 9.84 13.68 -12.00
C ARG A 113 9.53 13.99 -10.53
N LEU A 114 8.44 14.71 -10.25
CA LEU A 114 8.04 15.04 -8.88
C LEU A 114 7.78 13.79 -8.03
N LEU A 115 7.06 12.82 -8.58
CA LEU A 115 6.73 11.57 -7.88
C LEU A 115 8.00 10.76 -7.61
N LEU A 116 8.84 10.56 -8.62
CA LEU A 116 10.11 9.85 -8.46
C LEU A 116 11.03 10.54 -7.46
N ASP A 117 11.12 11.87 -7.47
CA ASP A 117 11.93 12.65 -6.53
C ASP A 117 11.39 12.57 -5.09
N THR A 118 10.07 12.45 -4.95
CA THR A 118 9.47 12.21 -3.63
C THR A 118 9.82 10.81 -3.11
N MET A 119 9.81 9.79 -3.99
CA MET A 119 10.16 8.40 -3.65
C MET A 119 11.65 8.18 -3.28
N THR A 120 12.55 9.14 -3.52
CA THR A 120 13.95 9.05 -3.08
C THR A 120 14.16 9.44 -1.62
N HIS A 121 13.17 10.09 -0.99
CA HIS A 121 13.30 10.66 0.36
C HIS A 121 12.71 9.78 1.48
N THR A 122 12.31 8.54 1.19
CA THR A 122 11.76 7.59 2.18
C THR A 122 12.88 6.90 3.00
N PRO A 123 12.80 6.85 4.35
CA PRO A 123 13.86 6.26 5.20
C PRO A 123 14.07 4.74 4.96
N PRO A 124 15.30 4.20 5.12
CA PRO A 124 15.68 2.86 4.64
C PRO A 124 15.19 1.66 5.48
N LEU A 125 14.86 0.54 4.80
CA LEU A 125 14.89 -0.82 5.35
C LEU A 125 15.09 -1.92 4.26
N ARG A 126 16.02 -2.84 4.55
CA ARG A 126 16.34 -4.17 3.99
C ARG A 126 16.95 -4.39 2.58
N ILE A 127 16.87 -3.50 1.58
CA ILE A 127 17.39 -3.80 0.22
C ILE A 127 18.76 -3.13 -0.09
N GLU A 128 19.19 -2.16 0.71
CA GLU A 128 20.40 -1.37 0.42
C GLU A 128 21.70 -2.17 0.55
N SER A 129 21.72 -3.27 1.31
CA SER A 129 22.91 -4.08 1.55
C SER A 129 23.41 -4.87 0.34
N GLY A 130 22.72 -4.82 -0.81
CA GLY A 130 23.11 -5.54 -2.04
C GLY A 130 23.34 -4.67 -3.28
N LEU A 131 23.23 -3.35 -3.20
CA LEU A 131 23.33 -2.48 -4.39
C LEU A 131 24.79 -2.10 -4.71
N PRO A 132 25.22 -2.15 -5.98
CA PRO A 132 26.51 -1.63 -6.41
C PRO A 132 26.65 -0.13 -6.09
N LYS A 133 27.87 0.33 -5.80
CA LYS A 133 28.16 1.76 -5.59
C LYS A 133 27.71 2.57 -6.82
N GLY A 134 26.83 3.55 -6.61
CA GLY A 134 26.35 4.47 -7.65
C GLY A 134 24.92 4.25 -8.14
N VAL A 135 24.23 3.20 -7.68
CA VAL A 135 22.82 2.95 -8.03
C VAL A 135 21.89 3.76 -7.12
N GLN A 136 21.01 4.58 -7.70
CA GLN A 136 19.93 5.26 -6.98
C GLN A 136 18.69 4.37 -6.91
N LEU A 137 18.22 4.05 -5.70
CA LEU A 137 16.97 3.33 -5.46
C LEU A 137 15.84 4.32 -5.13
N ARG A 138 14.66 4.15 -5.75
CA ARG A 138 13.45 4.94 -5.48
C ARG A 138 12.35 4.00 -4.98
N ARG A 139 11.69 4.32 -3.87
CA ARG A 139 10.74 3.41 -3.20
C ARG A 139 9.65 4.16 -2.44
N SER A 140 8.58 3.43 -2.10
CA SER A 140 7.55 3.82 -1.13
C SER A 140 7.20 2.55 -0.32
N THR A 141 6.97 2.68 0.98
CA THR A 141 6.82 1.54 1.90
C THR A 141 5.53 1.64 2.71
N THR A 142 4.80 0.52 2.85
CA THR A 142 3.68 0.38 3.79
C THR A 142 3.85 -0.95 4.54
N SER A 143 3.69 -0.95 5.87
CA SER A 143 3.78 -2.16 6.69
C SER A 143 2.68 -2.19 7.75
N ALA A 144 1.93 -3.29 7.83
CA ALA A 144 1.06 -3.59 8.98
C ALA A 144 1.75 -4.66 9.84
N SER A 145 2.01 -4.41 11.12
CA SER A 145 2.65 -5.39 12.02
C SER A 145 1.69 -5.87 13.12
N LEU A 146 1.66 -7.18 13.35
CA LEU A 146 0.99 -7.77 14.52
C LEU A 146 1.84 -8.93 15.07
N ALA A 147 2.14 -8.91 16.37
CA ALA A 147 2.81 -9.98 17.11
C ALA A 147 4.10 -10.52 16.44
N GLY A 148 5.01 -9.62 16.04
CA GLY A 148 6.29 -10.00 15.41
C GLY A 148 6.19 -10.46 13.95
N ARG A 149 4.99 -10.49 13.36
CA ARG A 149 4.80 -10.66 11.92
C ARG A 149 4.64 -9.28 11.27
N MET A 150 5.69 -8.85 10.56
CA MET A 150 5.59 -7.73 9.63
C MET A 150 4.81 -8.18 8.39
N GLY A 151 3.60 -7.65 8.21
CA GLY A 151 2.87 -7.64 6.96
C GLY A 151 3.33 -6.47 6.10
N GLY A 152 4.55 -6.55 5.58
CA GLY A 152 4.95 -5.86 4.36
C GLY A 152 4.81 -6.87 3.21
N ARG A 153 3.93 -6.61 2.24
CA ARG A 153 3.80 -7.49 1.06
C ARG A 153 4.99 -7.25 0.11
N TRP A 154 6.10 -7.91 0.40
CA TRP A 154 7.18 -8.21 -0.54
C TRP A 154 7.59 -9.67 -0.31
N TRP A 155 7.04 -10.60 -1.09
CA TRP A 155 7.52 -11.99 -1.10
C TRP A 155 8.40 -12.21 -2.32
N TRP A 156 9.70 -12.39 -2.07
CA TRP A 156 10.59 -13.13 -2.96
C TRP A 156 10.48 -14.61 -2.58
N ARG A 157 10.11 -15.47 -3.53
CA ARG A 157 10.39 -16.91 -3.49
C ARG A 157 11.13 -17.25 -4.77
N GLY A 158 12.44 -17.40 -4.67
CA GLY A 158 13.22 -18.10 -5.68
C GLY A 158 12.87 -19.59 -5.67
N PHE A 159 12.81 -20.15 -6.88
CA PHE A 159 12.80 -21.57 -7.28
C PHE A 159 12.16 -22.60 -6.35
#